data_AF-A0A7Y3FUW9-F1
#
_entry.id   AF-A0A7Y3FUW9-F1
#
_cell.length_a   1.000
_cell.length_b   1.000
_cell.length_c   1.000
_cell.angle_alpha   90.00
_cell.angle_beta   90.00
_cell.angle_gamma   90.00
#
_symmetry.space_group_name_H-M   'P 1'
#
loop_
_entity.id
_entity.type
_entity.pdbx_description
1 polymer ?
#
loop_
_entity_poly.entity_id
_entity_poly.type
_entity_poly.pdbx_seq_one_letter_code
_entity_poly.pdbx_strand_id
1 'polypeptide(L)'
;MRITFLVPREDERTINSFAHKIKDLNRVKVENVRAVLAYVENDTECRSVQLLSYFGEENFDDCGACDVCLSNTSATDQEIKELDRDILELIQKKALSPQNLIATLGRDKELVLKELRYLMEEGKIVLTNKNEYILTK
;
A
#
# COMPACT_ATOMS: atom_id res chain seq x y z
N MET A 1 5.52 68.55 -20.71
CA MET A 1 5.53 67.18 -21.27
C MET A 1 4.39 66.41 -20.62
N ARG A 2 3.36 66.03 -21.39
CA ARG A 2 2.13 65.42 -20.88
C ARG A 2 2.19 63.92 -21.17
N ILE A 3 2.16 63.11 -20.12
CA ILE A 3 2.03 61.66 -20.24
C ILE A 3 0.56 61.36 -20.55
N THR A 4 0.29 60.67 -21.64
CA THR A 4 -1.05 60.18 -22.03
C THR A 4 -1.00 58.67 -22.14
N PHE A 5 -1.89 57.99 -21.42
CA PHE A 5 -2.03 56.55 -21.47
C PHE A 5 -2.83 56.14 -22.70
N LEU A 6 -2.39 55.06 -23.37
CA LEU A 6 -3.06 54.51 -24.55
C LEU A 6 -4.37 53.78 -24.21
N VAL A 7 -4.51 53.35 -22.95
CA VAL A 7 -5.65 52.60 -22.43
C VAL A 7 -5.99 53.16 -21.05
N PRO A 8 -7.28 53.34 -20.70
CA PRO A 8 -7.66 53.75 -19.35
C PRO A 8 -7.05 52.81 -18.31
N ARG A 9 -6.57 53.40 -17.20
CA ARG A 9 -5.99 52.67 -16.07
C ARG A 9 -7.05 51.71 -15.51
N GLU A 10 -6.66 50.46 -15.23
CA GLU A 10 -7.52 49.51 -14.53
C GLU A 10 -7.59 49.91 -13.06
N ASP A 11 -8.65 50.61 -12.68
CA ASP A 11 -8.95 50.96 -11.30
C ASP A 11 -9.79 49.84 -10.65
N GLU A 12 -9.95 49.78 -9.32
CA GLU A 12 -10.69 48.70 -8.62
C GLU A 12 -12.12 48.45 -9.15
N ARG A 13 -12.74 49.48 -9.74
CA ARG A 13 -14.09 49.41 -10.34
C ARG A 13 -14.09 48.88 -11.78
N THR A 14 -12.91 48.73 -12.38
CA THR A 14 -12.66 48.31 -13.76
C THR A 14 -11.83 47.03 -13.80
N ILE A 15 -11.82 46.25 -12.71
CA ILE A 15 -11.19 44.92 -12.67
C ILE A 15 -12.04 43.95 -13.52
N ASN A 16 -11.71 43.96 -14.81
CA ASN A 16 -11.24 42.80 -15.55
C ASN A 16 -12.29 41.74 -15.90
N SER A 17 -12.69 41.69 -17.19
CA SER A 17 -13.52 40.62 -17.76
C SER A 17 -12.94 39.21 -17.55
N PHE A 18 -11.65 39.12 -17.18
CA PHE A 18 -10.95 37.87 -16.86
C PHE A 18 -10.93 37.56 -15.35
N ALA A 19 -11.44 38.43 -14.47
CA ALA A 19 -11.44 38.19 -13.01
C ALA A 19 -12.22 36.93 -12.61
N HIS A 20 -13.36 36.66 -13.27
CA HIS A 20 -14.09 35.41 -13.09
C HIS A 20 -13.26 34.19 -13.53
N LYS A 21 -12.61 34.29 -14.70
CA LYS A 21 -11.73 33.22 -15.23
C LYS A 21 -10.53 32.96 -14.31
N ILE A 22 -9.96 33.99 -13.68
CA ILE A 22 -8.89 33.84 -12.71
C ILE A 22 -9.38 33.09 -11.46
N LYS A 23 -10.60 33.39 -10.99
CA LYS A 23 -11.21 32.66 -9.87
C LYS A 23 -11.44 31.19 -10.21
N ASP A 24 -11.96 30.90 -11.40
CA ASP A 24 -12.17 29.52 -11.87
C ASP A 24 -10.84 28.77 -11.97
N LEU A 25 -9.82 29.39 -12.56
CA LEU A 25 -8.49 28.80 -12.68
C LEU A 25 -7.88 28.50 -11.31
N ASN A 26 -8.02 29.42 -10.35
CA ASN A 26 -7.54 29.20 -8.99
C ASN A 26 -8.31 28.08 -8.29
N ARG A 27 -9.63 27.96 -8.50
CA ARG A 27 -10.42 26.84 -7.99
C ARG A 27 -9.88 25.50 -8.50
N VAL A 28 -9.70 25.37 -9.81
CA VAL A 28 -9.16 24.14 -10.43
C VAL A 28 -7.75 23.83 -9.91
N LYS A 29 -6.89 24.84 -9.74
CA LYS A 29 -5.55 24.63 -9.15
C LYS A 29 -5.64 24.07 -7.72
N VAL A 30 -6.53 24.61 -6.90
CA VAL A 30 -6.75 24.12 -5.53
C VAL A 30 -7.27 22.68 -5.55
N GLU A 31 -8.20 22.36 -6.44
CA GLU A 31 -8.75 21.01 -6.60
C GLU A 31 -7.66 20.01 -7.03
N ASN A 32 -6.82 20.36 -8.01
CA ASN A 32 -5.71 19.51 -8.46
C ASN A 32 -4.70 19.23 -7.35
N VAL A 33 -4.34 20.24 -6.56
CA VAL A 33 -3.42 20.06 -5.42
C VAL A 33 -4.05 19.15 -4.37
N ARG A 34 -5.34 19.32 -4.07
CA ARG A 34 -6.06 18.41 -3.15
C ARG A 34 -6.09 16.98 -3.66
N ALA A 35 -6.29 16.77 -4.95
CA ALA A 35 -6.27 15.44 -5.55
C ALA A 35 -4.89 14.78 -5.42
N VAL A 36 -3.80 15.53 -5.61
CA VAL A 36 -2.43 15.03 -5.39
C VAL A 36 -2.20 14.69 -3.91
N LEU A 37 -2.67 15.52 -2.98
CA LEU A 37 -2.56 15.22 -1.54
C LEU A 37 -3.33 13.95 -1.19
N ALA A 38 -4.58 13.83 -1.66
CA ALA A 38 -5.38 12.63 -1.44
C ALA A 38 -4.72 11.36 -2.01
N TYR A 39 -4.10 11.47 -3.19
CA TYR A 39 -3.35 10.36 -3.79
C TYR A 39 -2.16 9.91 -2.95
N VAL A 40 -1.44 10.85 -2.32
CA VAL A 40 -0.27 10.54 -1.47
C VAL A 40 -0.71 10.01 -0.10
N GLU A 41 -1.79 10.53 0.47
CA GLU A 41 -2.28 10.17 1.81
C GLU A 41 -3.09 8.87 1.85
N ASN A 42 -3.60 8.40 0.72
CA ASN A 42 -4.41 7.19 0.65
C ASN A 42 -3.55 5.93 0.52
N ASP A 43 -3.30 5.26 1.64
CA ASP A 43 -2.56 3.99 1.69
C ASP A 43 -3.48 2.74 1.67
N THR A 44 -4.74 2.89 1.28
CA THR A 44 -5.74 1.81 1.32
C THR A 44 -6.16 1.30 -0.05
N GLU A 45 -6.20 2.18 -1.05
CA GLU A 45 -6.60 1.86 -2.42
C GLU A 45 -5.37 1.71 -3.34
N CYS A 46 -5.43 0.77 -4.29
CA CYS A 46 -4.37 0.60 -5.29
C CYS A 46 -4.04 1.92 -6.01
N ARG A 47 -2.75 2.29 -6.08
CA ARG A 47 -2.30 3.53 -6.74
C ARG A 47 -2.75 3.64 -8.20
N SER A 48 -2.81 2.52 -8.92
CA SER A 48 -3.30 2.50 -10.31
C SER A 48 -4.79 2.80 -10.39
N VAL A 49 -5.58 2.24 -9.48
CA VAL A 49 -7.04 2.47 -9.41
C VAL A 49 -7.31 3.94 -9.09
N GLN A 50 -6.61 4.50 -8.09
CA GLN A 50 -6.71 5.92 -7.74
C GLN A 50 -6.41 6.83 -8.94
N LEU A 51 -5.37 6.52 -9.72
CA LEU A 51 -4.97 7.32 -10.88
C LEU A 51 -5.99 7.25 -12.00
N LEU A 52 -6.48 6.05 -12.33
CA LEU A 52 -7.46 5.86 -13.40
C LEU A 52 -8.81 6.50 -13.04
N SER A 53 -9.22 6.40 -11.77
CA SER A 53 -10.41 7.08 -11.25
C SER A 53 -10.32 8.61 -11.38
N TYR A 54 -9.15 9.21 -11.08
CA TYR A 54 -8.94 10.64 -11.26
C TYR A 54 -9.12 11.11 -12.72
N PHE A 55 -8.79 10.26 -13.69
CA PHE A 55 -8.99 10.53 -15.12
C PHE A 55 -10.38 10.11 -15.64
N GLY A 56 -11.27 9.64 -14.77
CA GLY A 56 -12.66 9.31 -15.09
C GLY A 56 -12.85 7.97 -15.79
N GLU A 57 -11.89 7.06 -15.68
CA GLU A 57 -12.07 5.67 -16.11
C GLU A 57 -12.87 4.89 -15.03
N GLU A 58 -13.44 3.73 -15.37
CA GLU A 58 -14.22 2.87 -14.46
C GLU A 58 -13.90 1.36 -14.66
N ASN A 59 -14.28 0.52 -13.70
CA ASN A 59 -14.09 -0.95 -13.68
C ASN A 59 -12.62 -1.39 -13.69
N PHE A 60 -11.96 -1.27 -12.54
CA PHE A 60 -10.55 -1.60 -12.39
C PHE A 60 -10.33 -2.76 -11.45
N ASP A 61 -9.35 -3.58 -11.78
CA ASP A 61 -8.76 -4.53 -10.86
C ASP A 61 -7.52 -3.90 -10.21
N ASP A 62 -7.20 -4.34 -9.00
CA ASP A 62 -5.95 -3.97 -8.33
C ASP A 62 -4.73 -4.38 -9.16
N CYS A 63 -3.74 -3.49 -9.26
CA CYS A 63 -2.58 -3.70 -10.14
C CYS A 63 -1.59 -4.77 -9.64
N GLY A 64 -1.64 -5.11 -8.34
CA GLY A 64 -0.77 -6.11 -7.72
C GLY A 64 0.71 -5.71 -7.55
N ALA A 65 1.15 -4.55 -8.06
CA ALA A 65 2.56 -4.16 -8.08
C ALA A 65 2.89 -2.82 -7.41
N CYS A 66 1.89 -2.05 -6.96
CA CYS A 66 2.11 -0.80 -6.23
C CYS A 66 2.38 -1.04 -4.73
N ASP A 67 2.91 -0.03 -4.05
CA ASP A 67 3.19 -0.04 -2.62
C ASP A 67 1.98 -0.49 -1.78
N VAL A 68 0.78 0.01 -2.08
CA VAL A 68 -0.47 -0.36 -1.37
C VAL A 68 -0.88 -1.81 -1.63
N CYS A 69 -0.77 -2.30 -2.87
CA CYS A 69 -1.08 -3.70 -3.18
C CYS A 69 -0.09 -4.63 -2.48
N LEU A 70 1.20 -4.26 -2.49
CA LEU A 70 2.26 -5.04 -1.85
C LEU A 70 2.10 -5.07 -0.32
N SER A 71 1.63 -3.97 0.29
CA SER A 71 1.30 -3.98 1.72
C SER A 71 0.08 -4.85 2.03
N ASN A 72 -0.93 -4.87 1.16
CA ASN A 72 -2.13 -5.71 1.34
C ASN A 72 -1.90 -7.20 1.08
N THR A 73 -0.84 -7.59 0.37
CA THR A 73 -0.42 -9.01 0.25
C THR A 73 0.35 -9.52 1.47
N SER A 74 0.64 -8.66 2.45
CA SER A 74 1.19 -9.10 3.72
C SER A 74 0.12 -9.89 4.46
N ALA A 75 0.43 -11.12 4.89
CA ALA A 75 -0.45 -11.83 5.81
C ALA A 75 -0.79 -10.91 6.99
N THR A 76 -2.07 -10.80 7.30
CA THR A 76 -2.54 -10.00 8.44
C THR A 76 -1.90 -10.52 9.72
N ASP A 77 -1.74 -9.65 10.73
CA ASP A 77 -1.21 -10.06 12.05
C ASP A 77 -1.96 -11.27 12.64
N GLN A 78 -3.25 -11.40 12.30
CA GLN A 78 -4.07 -12.53 12.70
C GLN A 78 -3.69 -13.81 11.97
N GLU A 79 -3.50 -13.76 10.65
CA GLU A 79 -3.04 -14.90 9.85
C GLU A 79 -1.64 -15.36 10.26
N ILE A 80 -0.76 -14.42 10.58
CA ILE A 80 0.59 -14.73 11.10
C ILE A 80 0.48 -15.44 12.45
N LYS A 81 -0.34 -14.94 13.39
CA LYS A 81 -0.56 -15.59 14.69
C LYS A 81 -1.17 -16.99 14.58
N GLU A 82 -2.11 -17.17 13.65
CA GLU A 82 -2.70 -18.49 13.38
C GLU A 82 -1.65 -19.43 12.79
N LEU A 83 -0.85 -18.95 11.84
CA LEU A 83 0.25 -19.70 11.24
C LEU A 83 1.29 -20.12 12.30
N ASP A 84 1.66 -19.21 13.21
CA ASP A 84 2.55 -19.45 14.34
C ASP A 84 2.06 -20.60 15.20
N ARG A 85 0.78 -20.54 15.61
CA ARG A 85 0.16 -21.57 16.44
C ARG A 85 0.14 -22.91 15.71
N ASP A 86 -0.27 -22.91 14.44
CA ASP A 86 -0.41 -24.14 13.66
C ASP A 86 0.96 -24.80 13.41
N ILE A 87 2.01 -24.02 13.13
CA ILE A 87 3.39 -24.51 12.99
C ILE A 87 3.87 -25.15 14.31
N LEU A 88 3.69 -24.43 15.43
CA LEU A 88 4.14 -24.91 16.74
C LEU A 88 3.40 -26.20 17.16
N GLU A 89 2.08 -26.28 16.94
CA GLU A 89 1.29 -27.48 17.22
C GLU A 89 1.73 -28.69 16.38
N LEU A 90 2.01 -28.48 15.09
CA LEU A 90 2.45 -29.55 14.18
C LEU A 90 3.83 -30.08 14.60
N ILE A 91 4.78 -29.18 14.87
CA ILE A 91 6.14 -29.54 15.30
C ILE A 91 6.14 -30.19 16.69
N GLN A 92 5.25 -29.76 17.59
CA GLN A 92 5.10 -30.37 18.91
C GLN A 92 4.66 -31.83 18.82
N LYS A 93 3.76 -32.15 17.88
CA LYS A 93 3.26 -33.52 17.67
C LYS A 93 4.32 -34.41 17.01
N LYS A 94 5.08 -33.87 16.04
CA LYS A 94 6.08 -34.63 15.29
C LYS A 94 7.13 -33.68 14.68
N ALA A 95 8.39 -34.11 14.66
CA ALA A 95 9.41 -33.45 13.85
C ALA A 95 9.03 -33.50 12.36
N LEU A 96 8.99 -32.34 11.71
CA LEU A 96 8.55 -32.20 10.32
C LEU A 96 9.57 -31.43 9.49
N SER A 97 9.72 -31.84 8.23
CA SER A 97 10.53 -31.11 7.25
C SER A 97 9.78 -29.88 6.73
N PRO A 98 10.49 -28.87 6.18
CA PRO A 98 9.84 -27.70 5.59
C PRO A 98 8.78 -28.07 4.53
N GLN A 99 9.07 -29.09 3.71
CA GLN A 99 8.16 -29.53 2.65
C GLN A 99 6.86 -30.12 3.21
N ASN A 100 6.95 -30.91 4.29
CA ASN A 100 5.78 -31.50 4.92
C ASN A 100 4.93 -30.43 5.63
N LEU A 101 5.56 -29.43 6.25
CA LEU A 101 4.85 -28.29 6.86
C LEU A 101 4.06 -27.51 5.80
N ILE A 102 4.69 -27.15 4.68
CA ILE A 102 4.03 -26.45 3.58
C ILE A 102 2.84 -27.28 3.04
N ALA A 103 3.05 -28.59 2.83
CA ALA A 103 2.01 -29.48 2.33
C ALA A 103 0.83 -29.65 3.30
N THR A 104 1.10 -29.65 4.62
CA THR A 104 0.06 -29.83 5.65
C THR A 104 -0.72 -28.54 5.90
N LEU A 105 -0.04 -27.40 5.91
CA LEU A 105 -0.66 -26.09 6.17
C LEU A 105 -1.45 -25.57 4.96
N GLY A 106 -1.09 -25.97 3.73
CA GLY A 106 -1.77 -25.52 2.51
C GLY A 106 -1.70 -24.00 2.29
N ARG A 107 -0.69 -23.34 2.88
CA ARG A 107 -0.44 -21.90 2.79
C ARG A 107 0.62 -21.59 1.74
N ASP A 108 0.74 -20.31 1.40
CA ASP A 108 1.78 -19.84 0.52
C ASP A 108 3.18 -20.23 1.03
N LYS A 109 4.02 -20.71 0.10
CA LYS A 109 5.34 -21.23 0.42
C LYS A 109 6.26 -20.15 0.98
N GLU A 110 6.22 -18.94 0.42
CA GLU A 110 7.10 -17.85 0.84
C GLU A 110 6.73 -17.38 2.25
N LEU A 111 5.41 -17.31 2.53
CA LEU A 111 4.90 -16.97 3.86
C LEU A 111 5.36 -17.98 4.91
N VAL A 112 5.17 -19.29 4.67
CA VAL A 112 5.58 -20.35 5.62
C VAL A 112 7.08 -20.32 5.86
N LEU A 113 7.89 -20.14 4.81
CA LEU A 113 9.34 -20.08 4.95
C LEU A 113 9.81 -18.82 5.69
N LYS A 114 9.12 -17.70 5.53
CA LYS A 114 9.38 -16.47 6.27
C LYS A 114 9.09 -16.67 7.76
N GLU A 115 7.95 -17.28 8.09
CA GLU A 115 7.57 -17.54 9.48
C GLU A 115 8.51 -18.53 10.17
N LEU A 116 8.91 -19.60 9.48
CA LEU A 116 9.89 -20.55 10.02
C LEU A 116 11.23 -19.90 10.35
N ARG A 117 11.70 -18.95 9.51
CA ARG A 117 12.91 -18.18 9.81
C ARG A 117 12.74 -17.32 11.05
N TYR A 118 11.61 -16.61 11.15
CA TYR A 118 11.30 -15.80 12.31
C TYR A 118 11.24 -16.62 13.61
N LEU A 119 10.55 -17.76 13.61
CA LEU A 119 10.46 -18.66 14.75
C LEU A 119 11.82 -19.26 15.17
N MET A 120 12.75 -19.43 14.22
CA MET A 120 14.14 -19.83 14.52
C MET A 120 14.95 -18.69 15.14
N GLU A 121 14.80 -17.47 14.64
CA GLU A 121 15.46 -16.26 15.18
C GLU A 121 14.99 -15.96 16.61
N GLU A 122 13.69 -16.12 16.87
CA GLU A 122 13.08 -16.05 18.20
C GLU A 122 13.46 -17.23 19.12
N GLY A 123 14.16 -18.24 18.59
CA GLY A 123 14.62 -19.40 19.35
C GLY A 123 13.51 -20.37 19.78
N LYS A 124 12.32 -20.33 19.16
CA LYS A 124 11.20 -21.24 19.47
C LYS A 124 11.35 -22.61 18.82
N ILE A 125 12.01 -22.67 17.66
CA ILE A 125 12.26 -23.91 16.91
C ILE A 125 13.72 -24.05 16.51
N VAL A 126 14.20 -25.29 16.39
CA VAL A 126 15.55 -25.64 15.97
C VAL A 126 15.52 -26.66 14.84
N LEU A 127 16.46 -26.51 13.90
CA LEU A 127 16.67 -27.47 12.82
C LEU A 127 17.55 -28.63 13.32
N THR A 128 17.08 -29.86 13.12
CA THR A 128 17.84 -31.07 13.42
C THR A 128 18.78 -31.46 12.27
N ASN A 129 19.72 -32.35 12.53
CA ASN A 129 20.63 -32.92 11.52
C ASN A 129 19.92 -33.65 10.36
N LYS A 130 18.61 -33.95 10.51
CA LYS A 130 17.77 -34.58 9.48
C LYS A 130 16.97 -33.57 8.65
N ASN A 131 17.23 -32.27 8.83
CA ASN A 131 16.50 -31.17 8.18
C ASN A 131 15.01 -31.12 8.58
N GLU A 132 14.72 -31.52 9.83
CA GLU A 132 13.40 -31.48 10.44
C GLU A 132 13.40 -30.46 11.59
N TYR A 133 12.29 -29.72 11.76
CA TYR A 133 12.13 -28.77 12.86
C TYR A 133 11.62 -29.45 14.13
N ILE A 134 12.15 -29.02 15.27
CA ILE A 134 11.71 -29.41 16.62
C ILE A 134 11.58 -28.16 17.50
N LEU A 135 10.77 -28.24 18.56
CA LEU A 135 10.71 -27.17 19.56
C LEU A 135 12.02 -27.09 20.34
N THR A 136 12.46 -25.86 20.62
CA THR A 136 13.58 -25.61 21.54
C THR A 136 13.16 -26.01 22.96
N LYS A 137 14.07 -26.65 23.71
CA LYS A 137 13.87 -26.99 25.11
C LYS A 137 14.15 -25.82 26.04
#